data_AF-A0A285UP52-F1
#
_entry.id   AF-A0A285UP52-F1
#
_cell.length_a   1.000
_cell.length_b   1.000
_cell.length_c   1.000
_cell.angle_alpha   90.00
_cell.angle_beta   90.00
_cell.angle_gamma   90.00
#
_symmetry.space_group_name_H-M   'P 1'
#
loop_
_entity.id
_entity.type
_entity.pdbx_description
1 polymer ?
#
loop_
_entity_poly.entity_id
_entity_poly.type
_entity_poly.pdbx_seq_one_letter_code
_entity_poly.pdbx_strand_id
1 'polypeptide(L)'
;MIKKETQIEVLLHGDPFGFSCEVLGVEDMRYNSYSEVFTVSFEEIYEYTSAHGLLQSDSFTKDFSSEGFHYYKEDGKWHTFFKERGYIFDEKSFNEDESGRKYIVRTLLKMRGTGLF
;
A
#
# COMPACT_ATOMS: atom_id res chain seq x y z
N MET A 1 -3.85 -10.31 -21.47
CA MET A 1 -3.45 -9.15 -20.66
C MET A 1 -4.17 -9.26 -19.31
N ILE A 2 -3.44 -9.16 -18.21
CA ILE A 2 -3.99 -9.28 -16.85
C ILE A 2 -4.84 -8.04 -16.58
N LYS A 3 -6.04 -8.20 -16.02
CA LYS A 3 -6.91 -7.07 -15.68
C LYS A 3 -6.21 -6.14 -14.68
N LYS A 4 -6.39 -4.82 -14.84
CA LYS A 4 -5.76 -3.82 -13.97
C LYS A 4 -6.18 -3.98 -12.51
N GLU A 5 -7.45 -4.22 -12.24
CA GLU A 5 -7.97 -4.48 -10.89
C GLU A 5 -7.23 -5.65 -10.23
N THR A 6 -7.03 -6.76 -10.95
CA THR A 6 -6.26 -7.92 -10.45
C THR A 6 -4.81 -7.54 -10.13
N GLN A 7 -4.17 -6.75 -10.99
CA GLN A 7 -2.81 -6.26 -10.74
C GLN A 7 -2.76 -5.42 -9.45
N ILE A 8 -3.71 -4.51 -9.27
CA ILE A 8 -3.80 -3.62 -8.10
C ILE A 8 -4.08 -4.44 -6.82
N GLU A 9 -5.03 -5.38 -6.86
CA GLU A 9 -5.34 -6.26 -5.73
C GLU A 9 -4.14 -7.12 -5.31
N VAL A 10 -3.41 -7.66 -6.28
CA VAL A 10 -2.19 -8.43 -5.98
C VAL A 10 -1.12 -7.54 -5.35
N LEU A 11 -0.90 -6.33 -5.88
CA LEU A 11 0.06 -5.37 -5.31
C LEU A 11 -0.33 -4.94 -3.90
N LEU A 12 -1.62 -4.71 -3.63
CA LEU A 12 -2.05 -4.18 -2.34
C LEU A 12 -2.29 -5.27 -1.30
N HIS A 13 -2.73 -6.47 -1.69
CA HIS A 13 -3.25 -7.50 -0.77
C HIS A 13 -2.70 -8.90 -1.00
N GLY A 14 -2.12 -9.17 -2.16
CA GLY A 14 -1.69 -10.52 -2.56
C GLY A 14 -0.22 -10.80 -2.30
N ASP A 15 0.27 -11.77 -3.08
CA ASP A 15 1.68 -12.13 -3.19
C ASP A 15 2.19 -11.72 -4.59
N PRO A 16 2.76 -10.51 -4.73
CA PRO A 16 3.30 -10.06 -6.00
C PRO A 16 4.41 -10.97 -6.55
N PHE A 17 5.21 -11.57 -5.66
CA PHE A 17 6.32 -12.46 -6.05
C PHE A 17 5.76 -13.72 -6.70
N GLY A 18 4.93 -14.47 -5.97
CA GLY A 18 4.33 -15.72 -6.47
C GLY A 18 3.50 -15.49 -7.74
N PHE A 19 2.71 -14.41 -7.76
CA PHE A 19 1.93 -14.04 -8.94
C PHE A 19 2.82 -13.75 -10.16
N SER A 20 3.93 -13.05 -9.97
CA SER A 20 4.85 -12.74 -11.09
C SER A 20 5.56 -13.99 -11.61
N CYS A 21 5.99 -14.88 -10.70
CA CYS A 21 6.56 -16.17 -11.06
C CYS A 21 5.59 -17.01 -11.90
N GLU A 22 4.31 -17.07 -11.50
CA GLU A 22 3.27 -17.80 -12.23
C GLU A 22 3.03 -17.20 -13.63
N VAL A 23 2.89 -15.87 -13.71
CA VAL A 23 2.63 -15.16 -14.97
C VAL A 23 3.78 -15.32 -15.96
N LEU A 24 5.03 -15.24 -15.49
CA LEU A 24 6.23 -15.33 -16.32
C LEU A 24 6.67 -16.77 -16.56
N GLY A 25 6.12 -17.75 -15.84
CA GLY A 25 6.50 -19.16 -15.94
C GLY A 25 7.91 -19.43 -15.42
N VAL A 26 8.32 -18.73 -14.35
CA VAL A 26 9.66 -18.81 -13.76
C VAL A 26 9.60 -19.20 -12.29
N GLU A 27 10.67 -19.79 -11.76
CA GLU A 27 10.74 -20.16 -10.33
C GLU A 27 11.11 -18.98 -9.44
N ASP A 28 11.86 -18.00 -9.98
CA ASP A 28 12.26 -16.79 -9.26
C ASP A 28 12.33 -15.54 -10.15
N MET A 29 12.42 -14.37 -9.50
CA MET A 29 12.47 -13.05 -10.13
C MET A 29 13.90 -12.49 -10.25
N ARG A 30 14.96 -13.31 -10.12
CA ARG A 30 16.36 -12.80 -10.09
C ARG A 30 16.77 -12.10 -11.37
N TYR A 31 16.22 -12.53 -12.50
CA TYR A 31 16.51 -12.01 -13.84
C TYR A 31 15.29 -11.36 -14.52
N ASN A 32 14.20 -11.17 -13.77
CA ASN A 32 12.94 -10.65 -14.28
C ASN A 32 12.54 -9.39 -13.48
N SER A 33 11.72 -8.55 -14.07
CA SER A 33 11.22 -7.34 -13.43
C SER A 33 9.72 -7.43 -13.16
N TYR A 34 9.30 -6.95 -12.00
CA TYR A 34 7.88 -6.75 -11.69
C TYR A 34 7.18 -5.82 -12.68
N SER A 35 7.90 -4.93 -13.38
CA SER A 35 7.34 -4.08 -14.43
C SER A 35 6.89 -4.85 -15.69
N GLU A 36 7.30 -6.10 -15.85
CA GLU A 36 6.85 -6.97 -16.95
C GLU A 36 5.45 -7.53 -16.70
N VAL A 37 5.03 -7.58 -15.43
CA VAL A 37 3.74 -8.13 -14.98
C VAL A 37 2.78 -7.02 -14.57
N PHE A 38 3.28 -6.04 -13.82
CA PHE A 38 2.51 -4.92 -13.28
C PHE A 38 2.74 -3.66 -14.14
N THR A 39 1.67 -3.23 -14.80
CA THR A 39 1.64 -2.10 -15.76
C THR A 39 0.78 -0.94 -15.28
N VAL A 40 0.13 -1.10 -14.12
CA VAL A 40 -0.68 -0.06 -13.50
C VAL A 40 0.20 1.08 -12.98
N SER A 41 -0.29 2.32 -13.07
CA SER A 41 0.41 3.48 -12.50
C SER A 41 0.06 3.68 -11.03
N PHE A 42 0.84 4.52 -10.33
CA PHE A 42 0.55 4.90 -8.96
C PHE A 42 -0.82 5.60 -8.84
N GLU A 43 -1.15 6.46 -9.81
CA GLU A 43 -2.42 7.18 -9.87
C GLU A 43 -3.59 6.21 -10.00
N GLU A 44 -3.47 5.16 -10.81
CA GLU A 44 -4.52 4.14 -10.95
C GLU A 44 -4.72 3.34 -9.66
N ILE A 45 -3.63 3.02 -8.95
CA ILE A 45 -3.69 2.38 -7.63
C ILE A 45 -4.35 3.32 -6.61
N TYR A 46 -4.00 4.61 -6.65
CA TYR A 46 -4.54 5.63 -5.76
C TYR A 46 -6.05 5.86 -5.99
N GLU A 47 -6.48 5.92 -7.25
CA GLU A 47 -7.90 6.03 -7.60
C GLU A 47 -8.68 4.79 -7.14
N TYR A 48 -8.12 3.59 -7.35
CA TYR A 48 -8.73 2.35 -6.88
C TYR A 48 -8.90 2.34 -5.36
N THR A 49 -7.86 2.67 -4.60
CA THR A 49 -7.92 2.72 -3.12
C THR A 49 -8.83 3.84 -2.60
N SER A 50 -8.96 4.95 -3.33
CA SER A 50 -9.89 6.02 -2.98
C SER A 50 -11.35 5.59 -3.14
N ALA A 51 -11.66 4.76 -4.15
CA ALA A 51 -13.00 4.25 -4.40
C ALA A 51 -13.38 3.06 -3.50
N HIS A 52 -12.42 2.20 -3.15
CA HIS A 52 -12.67 0.95 -2.42
C HIS A 52 -12.28 1.00 -0.94
N GLY A 53 -11.65 2.10 -0.50
CA GLY A 53 -11.09 2.25 0.84
C GLY A 53 -9.64 1.75 0.92
N LEU A 54 -8.94 2.19 1.97
CA LEU A 54 -7.62 1.65 2.34
C LEU A 54 -7.86 0.46 3.27
N LEU A 55 -7.35 -0.73 2.94
CA LEU A 55 -7.68 -1.94 3.71
C LEU A 55 -6.91 -2.04 5.05
N GLN A 56 -7.69 -2.38 6.09
CA GLN A 56 -7.37 -3.00 7.39
C GLN A 56 -6.32 -2.35 8.31
N SER A 57 -6.59 -1.11 8.67
CA SER A 57 -6.83 -0.75 10.08
C SER A 57 -7.48 0.62 10.08
N ASP A 58 -8.75 0.66 9.68
CA ASP A 58 -9.61 1.84 9.76
C ASP A 58 -9.96 2.16 11.22
N SER A 59 -8.96 2.17 12.09
CA SER A 59 -8.95 3.12 13.18
C SER A 59 -8.63 4.47 12.55
N PHE A 60 -9.66 5.13 12.00
CA PHE A 60 -9.64 6.59 11.76
C PHE A 60 -9.64 7.40 13.06
N THR A 61 -9.22 6.74 14.13
CA THR A 61 -9.27 7.12 15.51
C THR A 61 -7.89 6.91 16.10
N LYS A 62 -7.62 7.58 17.21
CA LYS A 62 -6.38 7.43 17.96
C LYS A 62 -6.47 6.19 18.86
N ASP A 63 -6.87 5.04 18.31
CA ASP A 63 -6.99 3.82 19.10
C ASP A 63 -5.61 3.19 19.22
N PHE A 64 -4.90 3.55 20.28
CA PHE A 64 -3.57 3.02 20.56
C PHE A 64 -3.51 1.51 20.79
N SER A 65 -4.64 0.78 20.81
CA SER A 65 -4.63 -0.66 21.00
C SER A 65 -4.45 -1.45 19.70
N SER A 66 -4.87 -0.93 18.54
CA SER A 66 -4.83 -1.71 17.28
C SER A 66 -3.47 -1.65 16.59
N GLU A 67 -3.05 -2.78 16.04
CA GLU A 67 -1.87 -2.88 15.16
C GLU A 67 -2.22 -2.40 13.75
N GLY A 68 -1.20 -2.11 12.91
CA GLY A 68 -1.37 -1.65 11.53
C GLY A 68 -1.21 -0.16 11.33
N PHE A 69 -1.73 0.37 10.22
CA PHE A 69 -1.69 1.80 9.90
C PHE A 69 -2.75 2.58 10.65
N HIS A 70 -2.35 3.68 11.26
CA HIS A 70 -3.26 4.64 11.85
C HIS A 70 -3.32 5.86 10.96
N TYR A 71 -4.53 6.39 10.75
CA TYR A 71 -4.70 7.62 9.99
C TYR A 71 -5.86 8.45 10.51
N TYR A 72 -5.58 9.60 11.12
CA TYR A 72 -6.61 10.41 11.76
C TYR A 72 -6.29 11.90 11.69
N LYS A 73 -7.29 12.74 11.94
CA LYS A 73 -7.15 14.19 11.98
C LYS A 73 -7.15 14.69 13.42
N GLU A 74 -6.11 15.43 13.81
CA GLU A 74 -5.97 16.05 15.13
C GLU A 74 -5.37 17.46 14.93
N ASP A 75 -5.98 18.47 15.57
CA ASP A 75 -5.59 19.89 15.48
C ASP A 75 -5.45 20.42 14.04
N GLY A 76 -6.36 19.98 13.16
CA GLY A 76 -6.38 20.42 11.76
C GLY A 76 -5.36 19.72 10.86
N LYS A 77 -4.49 18.86 11.40
CA LYS A 77 -3.49 18.08 10.66
C LYS A 77 -3.89 16.62 10.59
N TRP A 78 -3.53 15.97 9.49
CA TRP A 78 -3.65 14.54 9.30
C TRP A 78 -2.39 13.87 9.80
N HIS A 79 -2.52 12.84 10.63
CA HIS A 79 -1.42 12.10 11.22
C HIS A 79 -1.48 10.66 10.76
N THR A 80 -0.32 10.06 10.48
CA THR A 80 -0.22 8.64 10.21
C THR A 80 0.99 8.03 10.89
N PHE A 81 0.85 6.78 11.30
CA PHE A 81 1.95 5.94 11.75
C PHE A 81 1.62 4.48 11.49
N PHE A 82 2.64 3.62 11.50
CA PHE A 82 2.47 2.18 11.51
C PHE A 82 2.77 1.65 12.91
N LYS A 83 1.92 0.77 13.43
CA LYS A 83 2.12 0.12 14.71
C LYS A 83 2.31 -1.38 14.52
N GLU A 84 3.40 -1.89 15.09
CA GLU A 84 3.66 -3.33 15.15
C GLU A 84 4.20 -3.72 16.53
N ARG A 85 3.56 -4.73 17.14
CA ARG A 85 3.93 -5.31 18.44
C ARG A 85 4.03 -4.26 19.55
N GLY A 86 3.10 -3.30 19.56
CA GLY A 86 3.12 -2.21 20.55
C GLY A 86 4.03 -1.03 20.20
N TYR A 87 4.87 -1.12 19.18
CA TYR A 87 5.81 -0.05 18.79
C TYR A 87 5.26 0.78 17.64
N ILE A 88 5.48 2.10 17.72
CA ILE A 88 5.10 3.07 16.68
C ILE A 88 6.30 3.33 15.77
N PHE A 89 6.04 3.28 14.47
CA PHE A 89 7.01 3.50 13.41
C PHE A 89 6.52 4.55 12.42
N ASP A 90 7.47 5.26 11.82
CA ASP A 90 7.26 6.13 10.66
C ASP A 90 6.12 7.15 10.83
N GLU A 91 6.09 7.80 11.99
CA GLU A 91 5.11 8.83 12.30
C GLU A 91 5.30 10.06 11.40
N LYS A 92 4.21 10.48 10.74
CA LYS A 92 4.15 11.64 9.85
C LYS A 92 2.91 12.46 10.10
N SER A 93 3.00 13.75 9.80
CA SER A 93 1.85 14.64 9.75
C SER A 93 1.78 15.40 8.43
N PHE A 94 0.57 15.69 7.98
CA PHE A 94 0.25 16.34 6.72
C PHE A 94 -0.82 17.41 6.94
N ASN A 95 -0.74 18.49 6.16
CA ASN A 95 -1.79 19.52 6.16
C ASN A 95 -2.99 19.12 5.30
N GLU A 96 -2.78 18.23 4.32
CA GLU A 96 -3.78 17.80 3.34
C GLU A 96 -4.07 16.30 3.47
N ASP A 97 -5.35 15.93 3.37
CA ASP A 97 -5.81 14.52 3.42
C ASP A 97 -5.16 13.71 2.29
N GLU A 98 -5.22 14.25 1.07
CA GLU A 98 -4.67 13.62 -0.13
C GLU A 98 -3.18 13.26 0.03
N SER A 99 -2.39 14.18 0.60
CA SER A 99 -0.96 13.95 0.85
C SER A 99 -0.73 12.77 1.80
N GLY A 100 -1.52 12.67 2.88
CA GLY A 100 -1.42 11.56 3.82
C GLY A 100 -1.88 10.22 3.24
N ARG A 101 -2.98 10.20 2.48
CA ARG A 101 -3.44 8.99 1.81
C ARG A 101 -2.44 8.48 0.77
N LYS A 102 -1.91 9.38 -0.08
CA LYS A 102 -0.86 9.05 -1.05
C LYS A 102 0.38 8.50 -0.36
N TYR A 103 0.73 9.05 0.80
CA TYR A 103 1.83 8.52 1.61
C TYR A 103 1.59 7.07 2.02
N ILE A 104 0.42 6.78 2.62
CA ILE A 104 0.07 5.43 3.08
C ILE A 104 0.12 4.43 1.93
N VAL A 105 -0.49 4.76 0.78
CA VAL A 105 -0.47 3.88 -0.40
C VAL A 105 0.95 3.61 -0.87
N ARG A 106 1.81 4.64 -0.94
CA ARG A 106 3.23 4.45 -1.31
C ARG A 106 3.97 3.56 -0.31
N THR A 107 3.75 3.76 0.98
CA THR A 107 4.40 2.96 2.02
C THR A 107 3.96 1.50 1.92
N LEU A 108 2.66 1.25 1.72
CA LEU A 108 2.14 -0.10 1.48
C LEU A 108 2.80 -0.77 0.28
N LEU A 109 2.89 -0.08 -0.85
CA LEU A 109 3.52 -0.61 -2.07
C LEU A 109 5.01 -0.91 -1.86
N LYS A 110 5.75 -0.02 -1.17
CA LYS A 110 7.17 -0.24 -0.86
C LYS A 110 7.41 -1.47 0.01
N MET A 111 6.55 -1.70 1.00
CA MET A 111 6.65 -2.87 1.88
C MET A 111 6.44 -4.20 1.14
N ARG A 112 5.86 -4.19 -0.06
CA ARG A 112 5.74 -5.39 -0.90
C ARG A 112 7.06 -5.80 -1.54
N GLY A 113 8.09 -4.96 -1.50
CA GLY A 113 9.42 -5.33 -1.99
C GLY A 113 9.50 -5.55 -3.49
N THR A 114 8.51 -5.05 -4.26
CA THR A 114 8.50 -5.17 -5.72
C THR A 114 9.46 -4.19 -6.40
N GLY A 115 9.96 -3.18 -5.67
CA GLY A 115 10.73 -2.08 -6.25
C GLY A 115 9.89 -1.16 -7.15
N LEU A 116 8.58 -1.36 -7.18
CA LEU A 116 7.63 -0.48 -7.85
C LEU A 116 7.18 0.60 -6.86
N PHE A 117 7.35 1.87 -7.27
CA PHE A 117 6.90 3.11 -6.58
C PHE A 117 7.65 3.52 -5.29
#